data_AF-X1QT75-F1
#
_entry.id   AF-X1QT75-F1
#
_cell.length_a   1.000
_cell.length_b   1.000
_cell.length_c   1.000
_cell.angle_alpha   90.00
_cell.angle_beta   90.00
_cell.angle_gamma   90.00
#
_symmetry.space_group_name_H-M   'P 1'
#
loop_
_entity.id
_entity.type
_entity.pdbx_description
1 polymer ?
#
loop_
_entity_poly.entity_id
_entity_poly.type
_entity_poly.pdbx_seq_one_letter_code
_entity_poly.pdbx_strand_id
1 'polypeptide(L)' 'GKSGIDYITLFDAEPMETKFAGEVKGFEPTDYVDRKDARRMDRFAQLAVAACREAVAQSRLEINHHNAD' A
#
# COMPACT_ATOMS: atom_id res chain seq x y z
N GLY A 1 -22.23 3.18 -2.05
CA GLY A 1 -20.76 3.33 -2.03
C GLY A 1 -20.35 4.38 -3.05
N LYS A 2 -19.25 5.10 -2.82
CA LYS A 2 -18.67 6.00 -3.81
C LYS A 2 -17.58 5.24 -4.58
N SER A 3 -17.60 5.31 -5.90
CA SER A 3 -16.57 4.65 -6.72
C SER A 3 -15.19 5.24 -6.42
N GLY A 4 -14.18 4.37 -6.35
CA GLY A 4 -12.77 4.75 -6.25
C GLY A 4 -12.06 4.87 -7.60
N ILE A 5 -12.71 4.48 -8.70
CA ILE A 5 -12.14 4.54 -10.05
C ILE A 5 -12.08 5.98 -10.54
N ASP A 6 -10.94 6.35 -11.11
CA ASP A 6 -10.66 7.68 -11.65
C ASP A 6 -9.63 7.59 -12.78
N TYR A 7 -9.26 8.73 -13.37
CA TYR A 7 -8.13 8.80 -14.30
C TYR A 7 -6.81 8.43 -13.61
N ILE A 8 -5.93 7.75 -14.36
CA ILE A 8 -4.59 7.36 -13.88
C ILE A 8 -3.78 8.63 -13.58
N THR A 9 -3.17 8.70 -12.39
CA THR A 9 -2.33 9.83 -11.96
C THR A 9 -0.90 9.40 -11.59
N LEU A 10 -0.65 8.09 -11.42
CA LEU A 10 0.65 7.58 -11.00
C LEU A 10 1.74 7.66 -12.08
N PHE A 11 1.34 7.76 -13.34
CA PHE A 11 2.23 7.89 -14.49
C PHE A 11 1.48 8.52 -15.67
N ASP A 12 2.21 8.88 -16.73
CA ASP A 12 1.61 9.40 -17.95
C ASP A 12 0.93 8.29 -18.76
N ALA A 13 -0.40 8.27 -18.73
CA ALA A 13 -1.23 7.32 -19.44
C ALA A 13 -1.71 7.82 -20.83
N GLU A 14 -1.27 8.99 -21.31
CA GLU A 14 -1.62 9.49 -22.65
C GLU A 14 -1.40 8.47 -23.79
N PRO A 15 -0.28 7.73 -23.85
CA PRO A 15 -0.02 6.77 -24.93
C PRO A 15 -0.80 5.46 -24.81
N MET A 16 -1.58 5.25 -23.73
CA MET A 16 -2.33 4.02 -23.49
C MET A 16 -3.77 4.12 -23.99
N GLU A 17 -4.33 2.99 -24.45
CA GLU A 17 -5.76 2.90 -24.79
C GLU A 17 -6.65 3.09 -23.55
N THR A 18 -6.24 2.53 -22.41
CA THR A 18 -6.96 2.64 -21.13
C THR A 18 -6.34 3.72 -20.26
N LYS A 19 -7.18 4.62 -19.74
CA LYS A 19 -6.76 5.83 -19.00
C LYS A 19 -7.32 5.94 -17.59
N PHE A 20 -8.01 4.91 -17.11
CA PHE A 20 -8.63 4.87 -15.78
C PHE A 20 -8.13 3.68 -14.96
N ALA A 21 -8.06 3.86 -13.64
CA ALA A 21 -7.67 2.83 -12.69
C ALA A 21 -8.25 3.10 -11.29
N GLY A 22 -8.17 2.10 -10.41
CA GLY A 22 -8.48 2.24 -8.99
C GLY A 22 -7.21 2.46 -8.17
N GLU A 23 -6.66 3.67 -8.19
CA GLU A 23 -5.44 4.00 -7.45
C GLU A 23 -5.72 4.17 -5.94
N VAL A 24 -4.78 3.73 -5.09
CA VAL A 24 -4.82 4.02 -3.65
C VAL A 24 -4.39 5.48 -3.44
N LYS A 25 -5.38 6.37 -3.31
CA LYS A 25 -5.18 7.82 -3.18
C LYS A 25 -4.58 8.18 -1.82
N GLY A 26 -3.61 9.08 -1.80
CA GLY A 26 -2.99 9.58 -0.57
C GLY A 26 -2.11 8.57 0.18
N PHE A 27 -1.74 7.45 -0.45
CA PHE A 27 -0.84 6.48 0.16
C PHE A 27 0.59 7.02 0.26
N GLU A 28 1.09 7.12 1.49
CA GLU A 28 2.48 7.46 1.80
C GLU A 28 3.19 6.25 2.44
N PRO A 29 4.14 5.60 1.73
CA PRO A 29 4.86 4.43 2.25
C PRO A 29 5.59 4.70 3.57
N THR A 30 6.06 5.94 3.79
CA THR A 30 6.84 6.30 4.97
C THR A 30 6.03 6.33 6.27
N ASP A 31 4.70 6.24 6.19
CA ASP A 31 3.84 6.02 7.36
C ASP A 31 3.95 4.58 7.90
N TYR A 32 4.42 3.63 7.06
CA TYR A 32 4.42 2.19 7.37
C TYR A 32 5.79 1.53 7.33
N VAL A 33 6.77 2.09 6.65
CA VAL A 33 8.14 1.56 6.62
C VAL A 33 9.15 2.70 6.60
N ASP A 34 10.40 2.43 7.00
CA ASP A 34 11.44 3.45 6.93
C ASP A 34 11.67 3.91 5.48
N ARG A 35 12.13 5.15 5.30
CA ARG A 35 12.36 5.73 3.97
C ARG A 35 13.35 4.92 3.13
N LYS A 36 14.37 4.34 3.76
CA LYS A 36 15.44 3.58 3.09
C LYS A 36 14.87 2.28 2.50
N ASP A 37 13.98 1.62 3.23
CA ASP A 37 13.32 0.38 2.83
C ASP A 37 12.18 0.65 1.86
N ALA A 38 11.36 1.68 2.09
CA ALA A 38 10.35 2.15 1.13
C ALA A 38 10.93 2.28 -0.28
N ARG A 39 12.12 2.90 -0.40
CA ARG A 39 12.81 3.10 -1.68
C ARG A 39 13.29 1.81 -2.35
N ARG A 40 13.51 0.73 -1.59
CA ARG A 40 13.93 -0.58 -2.13
C ARG A 40 12.74 -1.49 -2.47
N MET A 41 11.54 -1.12 -2.06
CA MET A 41 10.34 -1.92 -2.25
C MET A 41 9.56 -1.42 -3.46
N ASP A 42 9.04 -2.36 -4.25
CA ASP A 42 8.00 -2.06 -5.22
C ASP A 42 6.72 -1.64 -4.52
N ARG A 43 5.89 -0.84 -5.22
CA ARG A 43 4.65 -0.28 -4.66
C ARG A 43 3.69 -1.35 -4.14
N PHE A 44 3.62 -2.52 -4.77
CA PHE A 44 2.76 -3.62 -4.29
C PHE A 44 3.22 -4.13 -2.91
N ALA A 45 4.53 -4.22 -2.67
CA ALA A 45 5.09 -4.70 -1.41
C ALA A 45 4.88 -3.68 -0.29
N GLN A 46 5.00 -2.38 -0.60
CA GLN A 46 4.69 -1.29 0.33
C GLN A 46 3.22 -1.39 0.81
N LEU A 47 2.28 -1.58 -0.13
CA LEU A 47 0.85 -1.75 0.19
C LEU A 47 0.60 -3.02 1.01
N ALA A 48 1.28 -4.13 0.69
CA ALA A 48 1.15 -5.37 1.44
C ALA A 48 1.60 -5.20 2.90
N VAL A 49 2.74 -4.53 3.13
CA VAL A 49 3.21 -4.26 4.50
C VAL A 49 2.24 -3.35 5.24
N ALA A 50 1.75 -2.28 4.61
CA ALA A 50 0.77 -1.39 5.22
C ALA A 50 -0.48 -2.15 5.68
N ALA A 51 -1.07 -2.95 4.78
CA ALA A 51 -2.26 -3.75 5.09
C ALA A 51 -2.00 -4.77 6.21
N CYS A 52 -0.87 -5.47 6.20
CA CYS A 52 -0.50 -6.40 7.27
C CYS A 52 -0.35 -5.70 8.62
N ARG A 53 0.28 -4.52 8.66
CA ARG A 53 0.43 -3.73 9.89
C ARG A 53 -0.93 -3.29 10.45
N GLU A 54 -1.82 -2.81 9.59
CA GLU A 54 -3.20 -2.46 9.99
C GLU A 54 -3.95 -3.69 10.54
N ALA A 55 -3.84 -4.84 9.87
CA ALA A 55 -4.52 -6.07 10.28
C ALA A 55 -4.03 -6.58 11.65
N VAL A 56 -2.71 -6.56 11.90
CA VAL A 56 -2.12 -6.94 13.19
C VAL A 56 -2.56 -5.97 14.30
N ALA A 57 -2.58 -4.67 14.01
CA ALA A 57 -3.05 -3.68 14.97
C ALA A 57 -4.55 -3.87 15.30
N GLN A 58 -5.37 -4.13 14.28
CA GLN A 58 -6.81 -4.36 14.45
C GLN A 58 -7.10 -5.65 15.23
N SER A 59 -6.32 -6.72 15.02
CA SER A 59 -6.47 -7.97 15.77
C SER A 59 -5.95 -7.90 17.20
N ARG A 60 -5.20 -6.84 17.56
CA ARG A 60 -4.48 -6.70 18.83
C ARG A 60 -3.52 -7.87 19.08
N LEU A 61 -3.00 -8.45 18.00
CA LEU A 61 -2.01 -9.51 18.08
C LEU A 61 -0.65 -8.91 18.41
N GLU A 62 -0.08 -9.29 19.55
CA GLU A 62 1.30 -8.99 19.89
C GLU A 62 2.22 -10.09 19.37
N ILE A 63 3.13 -9.77 18.45
CA ILE A 63 4.13 -10.72 17.95
C ILE A 63 5.29 -10.75 18.95
N ASN A 64 5.52 -11.91 19.58
CA ASN A 64 6.54 -12.09 20.60
C ASN A 64 7.11 -13.53 20.57
N HIS A 65 8.10 -13.81 21.43
CA HIS A 65 8.76 -15.13 21.43
C HIS A 65 7.82 -16.30 21.76
N HIS A 66 6.66 -16.06 22.40
CA HIS A 66 5.73 -17.12 22.77
C HIS A 66 4.87 -17.60 21.59
N ASN A 67 4.81 -16.83 20.50
CA ASN A 67 4.05 -17.16 19.28
C ASN A 67 4.93 -17.17 18.02
N ALA A 68 6.21 -17.51 18.20
CA ALA A 68 7.18 -17.60 17.10
C ALA A 68 7.20 -18.98 16.39
N ASP A 69 6.54 -19.99 16.97
CA ASP A 69 6.45 -21.37 16.46
C ASP A 69 5.16 -21.61 15.65
#